data_AF-A0A1W9ISX9-F1
#
_entry.id   AF-A0A1W9ISX9-F1
#
_cell.length_a   1.000
_cell.length_b   1.000
_cell.length_c   1.000
_cell.angle_alpha   90.00
_cell.angle_beta   90.00
_cell.angle_gamma   90.00
#
_symmetry.space_group_name_H-M   'P 1'
#
loop_
_entity.id
_entity.type
_entity.pdbx_description
1 polymer ?
#
loop_
_entity_poly.entity_id
_entity_poly.type
_entity_poly.pdbx_seq_one_letter_code
_entity_poly.pdbx_strand_id
1 'polypeptide(L)' 'MKRLATITAAGILASPSLALAVEHNASYQGIAQIYFVFIAAILIYGVYDSFGKTAMYVSTPVILAWCYWMLPPA' A
#
# COMPACT_ATOMS: atom_id res chain seq x y z
N MET A 1 7.14 40.99 23.15
CA MET A 1 7.26 39.53 23.36
C MET A 1 6.09 38.73 22.76
N LYS A 2 4.83 39.16 22.91
CA LYS A 2 3.66 38.41 22.38
C LYS A 2 3.71 38.17 20.86
N ARG A 3 4.09 39.18 20.07
CA ARG A 3 4.13 39.07 18.59
C ARG A 3 5.17 38.09 18.07
N LEU A 4 6.34 38.02 18.70
CA LEU A 4 7.38 37.04 18.37
C LEU A 4 6.92 35.62 18.67
N ALA A 5 6.29 35.40 19.82
CA ALA A 5 5.70 34.10 20.18
C ALA A 5 4.57 33.68 19.23
N THR A 6 3.74 34.64 18.77
CA THR A 6 2.69 34.36 17.78
C THR A 6 3.28 33.99 16.42
N ILE A 7 4.33 34.68 15.97
CA ILE A 7 4.98 34.39 14.69
C ILE A 7 5.71 33.05 14.72
N THR A 8 6.37 32.71 15.83
CA THR A 8 7.03 31.40 15.97
C THR A 8 6.01 30.27 16.09
N ALA A 9 4.92 30.46 16.83
CA ALA A 9 3.83 29.47 16.90
C ALA A 9 3.15 29.27 15.54
N ALA A 10 2.89 30.35 14.81
CA ALA A 10 2.36 30.27 13.45
C ALA A 10 3.34 29.56 12.50
N GLY A 11 4.64 29.84 12.60
CA GLY A 11 5.68 29.18 11.80
C GLY A 11 5.76 27.67 12.08
N ILE A 12 5.71 27.25 13.35
CA ILE A 12 5.72 25.84 13.74
C ILE A 12 4.46 25.13 13.23
N LEU A 13 3.27 25.72 13.45
CA LEU A 13 2.00 25.12 13.05
C LEU A 13 1.76 25.14 11.53
N ALA A 14 2.34 26.10 10.81
CA ALA A 14 2.21 26.22 9.36
C ALA A 14 3.30 25.45 8.58
N SER A 15 4.28 24.85 9.26
CA SER A 15 5.33 24.07 8.60
C SER A 15 5.01 22.58 8.65
N PRO A 16 4.67 21.95 7.51
CA PRO A 16 4.51 20.50 7.42
C PRO A 16 5.78 19.74 7.82
N SER A 17 6.94 20.39 7.70
CA SER A 17 8.25 19.84 8.08
C SER A 17 8.54 19.84 9.59
N LEU A 18 7.89 20.70 10.39
CA LEU A 18 7.97 20.64 11.87
C LEU A 18 6.78 19.92 12.48
N ALA A 19 5.73 19.65 11.70
CA ALA A 19 4.78 18.62 12.08
C ALA A 19 5.58 17.32 12.20
N LEU A 20 5.79 16.86 13.42
CA LEU A 20 6.26 15.52 13.77
C LEU A 20 5.21 14.47 13.35
N ALA A 21 4.67 14.59 12.13
CA ALA A 21 4.16 13.46 11.39
C ALA A 21 5.38 12.58 11.18
N VAL A 22 5.50 11.59 12.05
CA VAL A 22 6.47 10.52 11.98
C VAL A 22 6.40 9.91 10.56
N GLU A 23 7.21 10.42 9.63
CA GLU A 23 7.66 9.65 8.47
C GLU A 23 8.77 8.69 8.93
N HIS A 24 8.48 7.91 9.97
CA HIS A 24 9.35 6.85 10.44
C HIS A 24 8.67 5.53 10.11
N ASN A 25 8.96 5.03 8.91
CA ASN A 25 8.82 3.62 8.60
C ASN A 25 7.38 3.07 8.55
N ALA A 26 6.44 3.83 7.96
CA ALA A 26 5.14 3.26 7.59
C ALA A 26 5.29 2.55 6.24
N SER A 27 5.64 1.27 6.29
CA SER A 27 5.70 0.40 5.11
C SER A 27 4.36 0.45 4.34
N TYR A 28 4.40 0.88 3.08
CA TYR A 28 3.23 0.79 2.19
C TYR A 28 2.86 -0.67 1.86
N GLN A 29 3.64 -1.65 2.34
CA GLN A 29 3.39 -3.06 2.14
C GLN A 29 2.02 -3.51 2.65
N GLY A 30 1.55 -3.01 3.80
CA GLY A 30 0.24 -3.41 4.34
C GLY A 30 -0.91 -3.00 3.43
N ILE A 31 -0.85 -1.79 2.88
CA ILE A 31 -1.85 -1.30 1.91
C ILE A 31 -1.69 -2.03 0.57
N ALA A 32 -0.46 -2.28 0.12
CA ALA A 32 -0.19 -3.04 -1.09
C ALA A 32 -0.73 -4.48 -1.00
N GLN A 33 -0.61 -5.14 0.16
CA GLN A 33 -1.19 -6.47 0.38
C GLN A 33 -2.69 -6.50 0.14
N ILE A 34 -3.43 -5.50 0.61
CA ILE A 34 -4.88 -5.40 0.37
C ILE A 34 -5.17 -5.33 -1.14
N TYR A 35 -4.46 -4.46 -1.87
CA TYR A 35 -4.62 -4.35 -3.32
C TYR A 35 -4.28 -5.66 -4.04
N PHE A 36 -3.13 -6.27 -3.71
CA PHE A 36 -2.68 -7.50 -4.37
C PHE A 36 -3.57 -8.72 -4.04
N VAL A 37 -4.23 -8.76 -2.89
CA VAL A 37 -5.26 -9.76 -2.59
C VAL A 37 -6.44 -9.64 -3.54
N PHE A 38 -6.97 -8.43 -3.74
CA PHE A 38 -8.07 -8.21 -4.68
C PHE A 38 -7.66 -8.48 -6.13
N ILE A 39 -6.45 -8.07 -6.52
CA ILE A 39 -5.88 -8.37 -7.84
C ILE A 39 -5.78 -9.88 -8.03
N ALA A 40 -5.22 -10.62 -7.07
CA ALA A 40 -5.11 -12.07 -7.15
C ALA A 40 -6.48 -12.73 -7.30
N ALA A 41 -7.49 -12.30 -6.53
CA ALA A 41 -8.85 -12.83 -6.61
C ALA A 41 -9.46 -12.62 -8.01
N ILE A 42 -9.31 -11.42 -8.59
CA ILE A 42 -9.81 -11.09 -9.93
C ILE A 42 -9.09 -11.93 -10.99
N LEU A 43 -7.77 -12.09 -10.88
CA LEU A 43 -6.99 -12.90 -11.83
C LEU A 43 -7.35 -14.39 -11.76
N ILE A 44 -7.48 -14.95 -10.56
CA ILE A 44 -7.89 -16.35 -10.36
C ILE A 44 -9.29 -16.58 -10.95
N TYR A 45 -10.23 -15.67 -10.64
CA TYR A 45 -11.57 -15.73 -11.22
C TYR A 45 -11.55 -15.59 -12.74
N GLY A 46 -10.77 -14.67 -13.30
CA GLY A 46 -10.64 -14.50 -14.74
C GLY A 46 -10.10 -15.74 -15.45
N VAL A 47 -9.14 -16.45 -14.84
CA VAL A 47 -8.68 -17.75 -15.38
C VAL A 47 -9.78 -18.80 -15.33
N TYR A 48 -10.53 -18.87 -14.23
CA TYR A 48 -11.66 -19.78 -14.13
C TYR A 48 -12.72 -19.51 -15.20
N ASP A 49 -13.08 -18.24 -15.41
CA ASP A 49 -14.09 -17.83 -16.40
C ASP A 49 -13.63 -18.12 -17.83
N SER A 50 -12.34 -17.88 -18.13
CA SER A 50 -11.80 -18.03 -19.48
C SER A 50 -11.43 -19.48 -19.85
N PHE A 51 -10.93 -20.26 -18.89
CA PHE A 51 -10.27 -21.55 -19.14
C PHE A 51 -10.77 -22.70 -18.26
N GLY A 52 -11.64 -22.43 -17.29
CA GLY A 52 -12.24 -23.41 -16.40
C GLY A 52 -11.36 -23.84 -15.22
N LYS A 53 -11.91 -24.78 -14.44
CA LYS A 53 -11.41 -25.19 -13.12
C LYS A 53 -9.98 -25.71 -13.11
N THR A 54 -9.61 -26.55 -14.09
CA THR A 54 -8.27 -27.16 -14.13
C THR A 54 -7.19 -26.12 -14.37
N ALA A 55 -7.42 -25.20 -15.33
CA ALA A 55 -6.49 -24.12 -15.63
C ALA A 55 -6.32 -23.18 -14.42
N MET A 56 -7.42 -22.84 -13.76
CA MET A 56 -7.41 -22.04 -12.53
C MET A 56 -6.52 -22.66 -11.45
N TYR A 57 -6.60 -23.97 -11.21
CA TYR A 57 -5.77 -24.62 -10.19
C TYR A 57 -4.28 -24.57 -10.50
N VAL A 58 -3.91 -24.68 -11.78
CA VAL A 58 -2.51 -24.60 -12.20
C VAL A 58 -2.00 -23.15 -12.15
N SER A 59 -2.82 -22.17 -12.53
CA SER A 59 -2.42 -20.76 -12.57
C SER A 59 -2.42 -20.09 -11.20
N THR A 60 -3.28 -20.52 -10.27
CA THR A 60 -3.41 -19.93 -8.92
C THR A 60 -2.07 -19.78 -8.19
N PRO A 61 -1.23 -20.83 -8.04
CA PRO A 61 0.06 -20.66 -7.38
C PRO A 61 0.99 -19.68 -8.10
N VAL A 62 0.94 -19.62 -9.44
CA VAL A 62 1.74 -18.67 -10.24
C VAL A 62 1.28 -17.24 -9.99
N ILE A 63 -0.05 -17.01 -9.97
CA ILE A 63 -0.65 -15.70 -9.69
C ILE A 63 -0.29 -15.24 -8.27
N LEU A 64 -0.41 -16.11 -7.28
CA LEU A 64 -0.07 -15.78 -5.88
C LEU A 64 1.42 -15.49 -5.71
N ALA A 65 2.31 -16.29 -6.33
CA ALA A 65 3.75 -16.05 -6.32
C ALA A 65 4.10 -14.70 -6.98
N TRP A 66 3.46 -14.38 -8.10
CA TRP A 66 3.62 -13.09 -8.78
C TRP A 66 3.15 -11.92 -7.89
N CYS A 67 1.96 -12.02 -7.30
CA CYS A 67 1.43 -10.99 -6.41
C CYS A 67 2.32 -10.78 -5.18
N TYR A 68 2.90 -11.85 -4.63
CA TYR A 68 3.85 -11.75 -3.52
C TYR A 68 5.14 -11.05 -3.94
N TRP A 69 5.70 -11.39 -5.12
CA TRP A 69 6.93 -10.77 -5.61
C TRP A 69 6.73 -9.28 -5.93
N MET A 70 5.53 -8.87 -6.32
CA MET A 70 5.21 -7.46 -6.60
C MET A 70 4.96 -6.63 -5.33
N LEU A 71 4.95 -7.23 -4.14
CA LEU A 71 4.82 -6.47 -2.91
C LEU A 71 6.05 -5.56 -2.70
N PRO A 72 5.83 -4.29 -2.30
CA PRO A 72 6.94 -3.42 -1.95
C PRO A 72 7.67 -4.00 -0.73
N PRO A 73 8.98 -3.70 -0.58
CA PRO A 73 9.73 -4.08 0.61
C PRO A 73 9.01 -3.61 1.88
N ALA A 74 9.12 -4.46 2.91
CA ALA A 74 8.65 -4.13 4.25
C ALA A 74 9.41 -2.92 4.79
#